data_AF-A0A535FXF0-F1
#
_entry.id   AF-A0A535FXF0-F1
#
_cell.length_a   1.000
_cell.length_b   1.000
_cell.length_c   1.000
_cell.angle_alpha   90.00
_cell.angle_beta   90.00
_cell.angle_gamma   90.00
#
_symmetry.space_group_name_H-M   'P 1'
#
loop_
_entity.id
_entity.type
_entity.pdbx_description
1 polymer ?
#
loop_
_entity_poly.entity_id
_entity_poly.type
_entity_poly.pdbx_seq_one_letter_code
_entity_poly.pdbx_strand_id
1 'polypeptide(L)'
;MNAHKQAERTRDTLAPSGFTQQVGAVFRFVQQQVGGEVIVGLAITNVVLWVLLRPPGVPGTMYVGEIFAATAIVLLSCSLVLATRAPLLERFFGGLDRMYLWHRWSAVAAVVLLLPHSVLVTSAPDPNLNELGSVLGQVALIGLVLLLLWALAPRLSRITRRLPTNVQSWFMPYQRWFTLHRLTGLFVVTGLVHGALVD
;
A
#
# COMPACT_ATOMS: atom_id res chain seq x y z
N MET A 1 9.37 44.17 -42.56
CA MET A 1 8.41 44.09 -41.43
C MET A 1 7.33 42.99 -41.59
N ASN A 2 7.53 41.97 -42.45
CA ASN A 2 6.51 40.95 -42.75
C ASN A 2 6.85 39.54 -42.22
N ALA A 3 8.13 39.21 -42.05
CA ALA A 3 8.55 37.89 -41.56
C ALA A 3 8.13 37.62 -40.10
N HIS A 4 8.13 38.65 -39.26
CA HIS A 4 7.78 38.52 -37.83
C HIS A 4 6.28 38.20 -37.62
N LYS A 5 5.39 38.85 -38.40
CA LYS A 5 3.95 38.56 -38.39
C LYS A 5 3.61 37.15 -38.91
N GLN A 6 4.40 36.65 -39.84
CA GLN A 6 4.18 35.34 -40.45
C GLN A 6 4.61 34.20 -39.51
N ALA A 7 5.65 34.43 -38.70
CA ALA A 7 6.10 33.51 -37.65
C ALA A 7 5.16 33.46 -36.43
N GLU A 8 4.47 34.55 -36.09
CA GLU A 8 3.40 34.53 -35.06
C GLU A 8 2.17 33.77 -35.55
N ARG A 9 1.74 34.00 -36.79
CA ARG A 9 0.58 33.31 -37.37
C ARG A 9 0.76 31.79 -37.46
N THR A 10 1.97 31.29 -37.71
CA THR A 10 2.25 29.84 -37.71
C THR A 10 2.35 29.24 -36.30
N ARG A 11 2.71 30.02 -35.28
CA ARG A 11 2.69 29.58 -33.88
C ARG A 11 1.26 29.38 -33.37
N ASP A 12 0.33 30.23 -33.76
CA ASP A 12 -1.08 30.09 -33.40
C ASP A 12 -1.74 28.85 -34.04
N THR A 13 -1.28 28.43 -35.22
CA THR A 13 -1.78 27.20 -35.87
C THR A 13 -1.22 25.90 -35.28
N LEU A 14 -0.13 25.97 -34.52
CA LEU A 14 0.46 24.82 -33.81
C LEU A 14 -0.04 24.71 -32.37
N ALA A 15 -0.87 25.66 -31.91
CA ALA A 15 -1.54 25.54 -30.63
C ALA A 15 -2.49 24.32 -30.68
N PRO A 16 -2.37 23.38 -29.73
CA PRO A 16 -3.25 22.21 -29.68
C PRO A 16 -4.71 22.69 -29.67
N SER A 17 -5.49 22.26 -30.65
CA SER A 17 -6.90 22.64 -30.79
C SER A 17 -7.67 22.29 -29.51
N GLY A 18 -8.73 23.04 -29.18
CA GLY A 18 -9.53 22.80 -27.97
C GLY A 18 -10.00 21.36 -27.80
N PHE A 19 -10.19 20.64 -28.92
CA PHE A 19 -10.46 19.20 -28.96
C PHE A 19 -9.30 18.35 -28.40
N THR A 20 -8.05 18.60 -28.82
CA THR A 20 -6.87 17.88 -28.29
C THR A 20 -6.63 18.17 -26.81
N GLN A 21 -6.93 19.39 -26.35
CA GLN A 21 -6.89 19.70 -24.91
C GLN A 21 -8.00 19.00 -24.13
N GLN A 22 -9.23 18.92 -24.65
CA GLN A 22 -10.33 18.19 -24.03
C GLN A 22 -10.05 16.69 -23.95
N VAL A 23 -9.60 16.06 -25.04
CA VAL A 23 -9.24 14.63 -25.06
C VAL A 23 -8.10 14.35 -24.08
N GLY A 24 -7.07 15.20 -24.04
CA GLY A 24 -5.99 15.09 -23.06
C GLY A 24 -6.43 15.32 -21.61
N ALA A 25 -7.43 16.17 -21.37
CA ALA A 25 -8.01 16.39 -20.04
C ALA A 25 -8.83 15.18 -19.57
N VAL A 26 -9.66 14.60 -20.44
CA VAL A 26 -10.42 13.38 -20.17
C VAL A 26 -9.48 12.20 -19.90
N PHE A 27 -8.44 12.02 -20.73
CA PHE A 27 -7.46 10.95 -20.53
C PHE A 27 -6.71 11.10 -19.19
N ARG A 28 -6.31 12.32 -18.82
CA ARG A 28 -5.70 12.60 -17.51
C ARG A 28 -6.67 12.34 -16.35
N PHE A 29 -7.95 12.69 -16.50
CA PHE A 29 -8.97 12.44 -15.47
C PHE A 29 -9.24 10.94 -15.27
N VAL A 30 -9.38 10.18 -16.36
CA VAL A 30 -9.55 8.73 -16.33
C VAL A 30 -8.28 8.06 -15.75
N GLN A 31 -7.10 8.43 -16.25
CA GLN A 31 -5.82 7.90 -15.75
C GLN A 31 -5.56 8.27 -14.28
N GLN A 32 -6.09 9.40 -13.82
CA GLN A 32 -6.12 9.72 -12.40
C GLN A 32 -6.97 8.69 -11.65
N GLN A 33 -8.23 8.44 -12.03
CA GLN A 33 -9.12 7.52 -11.30
C GLN A 33 -8.65 6.05 -11.26
N VAL A 34 -8.13 5.53 -12.37
CA VAL A 34 -7.94 4.08 -12.59
C VAL A 34 -6.90 3.41 -11.66
N GLY A 35 -5.83 4.11 -11.25
CA GLY A 35 -4.76 3.46 -10.47
C GLY A 35 -5.21 2.91 -9.10
N GLY A 36 -6.02 3.70 -8.39
CA GLY A 36 -6.56 3.31 -7.08
C GLY A 36 -7.63 2.23 -7.17
N GLU A 37 -8.45 2.31 -8.21
CA GLU A 37 -9.53 1.36 -8.49
C GLU A 37 -8.99 -0.06 -8.67
N VAL A 38 -7.80 -0.25 -9.23
CA VAL A 38 -7.18 -1.58 -9.34
C VAL A 38 -6.87 -2.17 -7.97
N ILE A 39 -6.30 -1.40 -7.04
CA ILE A 39 -5.98 -1.90 -5.70
C ILE A 39 -7.26 -2.27 -4.95
N VAL A 40 -8.27 -1.40 -5.03
CA VAL A 40 -9.59 -1.65 -4.43
C VAL A 40 -10.26 -2.85 -5.09
N GLY A 41 -10.19 -2.96 -6.41
CA GLY A 41 -10.74 -4.06 -7.19
C GLY A 41 -10.07 -5.39 -6.86
N LEU A 42 -8.75 -5.43 -6.69
CA LEU A 42 -8.01 -6.63 -6.24
C LEU A 42 -8.43 -7.04 -4.82
N ALA A 43 -8.55 -6.08 -3.89
CA ALA A 43 -9.01 -6.36 -2.54
C ALA A 43 -10.46 -6.90 -2.52
N ILE A 44 -11.37 -6.27 -3.27
CA ILE A 44 -12.77 -6.73 -3.41
C ILE A 44 -12.80 -8.12 -4.05
N THR A 45 -12.05 -8.33 -5.13
CA THR A 45 -11.98 -9.63 -5.81
C THR A 45 -11.49 -10.71 -4.86
N ASN A 46 -10.47 -10.44 -4.06
CA ASN A 46 -9.99 -11.36 -3.03
C ASN A 46 -11.12 -11.72 -2.03
N VAL A 47 -11.82 -10.71 -1.50
CA VAL A 47 -12.94 -10.95 -0.56
C VAL A 47 -14.05 -11.77 -1.22
N VAL A 48 -14.43 -11.43 -2.46
CA VAL A 48 -15.44 -12.17 -3.22
C VAL A 48 -15.03 -13.61 -3.45
N LEU A 49 -13.77 -13.87 -3.83
CA LEU A 49 -13.24 -15.23 -3.98
C LEU A 49 -13.34 -16.02 -2.68
N TRP A 50 -12.97 -15.44 -1.54
CA TRP A 50 -13.12 -16.08 -0.24
C TRP A 50 -14.57 -16.36 0.16
N VAL A 51 -15.50 -15.47 -0.22
CA VAL A 51 -16.95 -15.65 0.02
C VAL A 51 -17.52 -16.76 -0.85
N LEU A 52 -17.16 -16.81 -2.13
CA LEU A 52 -17.62 -17.83 -3.06
C LEU A 52 -16.98 -19.20 -2.81
N LEU A 53 -15.71 -19.22 -2.39
CA LEU A 53 -14.90 -20.42 -2.18
C LEU A 53 -14.68 -20.69 -0.68
N ARG A 54 -15.72 -20.52 0.14
CA ARG A 54 -15.62 -20.71 1.59
C ARG A 54 -15.18 -22.14 1.93
N PRO A 55 -14.06 -22.33 2.66
CA PRO A 55 -13.62 -23.65 3.10
C PRO A 55 -14.65 -24.32 4.04
N PRO A 56 -14.97 -25.61 3.84
CA PRO A 56 -15.89 -26.33 4.73
C PRO A 56 -15.24 -26.58 6.09
N GLY A 57 -16.03 -26.55 7.16
CA GLY A 57 -15.59 -26.92 8.51
C GLY A 57 -14.89 -25.81 9.33
N VAL A 58 -14.62 -24.64 8.74
CA VAL A 58 -13.99 -23.52 9.46
C VAL A 58 -15.04 -22.68 10.21
N PRO A 59 -14.85 -22.41 11.53
CA PRO A 59 -15.72 -21.52 12.30
C PRO A 59 -15.86 -20.14 11.66
N GLY A 60 -17.06 -19.54 11.77
CA GLY A 60 -17.36 -18.28 11.09
C GLY A 60 -16.44 -17.12 11.47
N THR A 61 -16.02 -17.02 12.73
CA THR A 61 -15.11 -15.97 13.23
C THR A 61 -13.69 -16.14 12.70
N MET A 62 -13.14 -17.35 12.74
CA MET A 62 -11.82 -17.67 12.17
C MET A 62 -11.81 -17.40 10.66
N TYR A 63 -12.87 -17.80 9.96
CA TYR A 63 -13.04 -17.54 8.54
C TYR A 63 -12.98 -16.04 8.19
N VAL A 64 -13.59 -15.16 9.00
CA VAL A 64 -13.44 -13.70 8.80
C VAL A 64 -12.00 -13.24 9.07
N GLY A 65 -11.33 -13.85 10.05
CA GLY A 65 -9.90 -13.65 10.29
C GLY A 65 -9.04 -13.98 9.07
N GLU A 66 -9.33 -15.07 8.37
CA GLU A 66 -8.62 -15.45 7.13
C GLU A 66 -8.83 -14.46 5.99
N ILE A 67 -10.06 -13.97 5.80
CA ILE A 67 -10.34 -12.92 4.82
C ILE A 67 -9.49 -11.67 5.10
N PHE A 68 -9.34 -11.29 6.37
CA PHE A 68 -8.53 -10.14 6.76
C PHE A 68 -7.04 -10.36 6.49
N ALA A 69 -6.50 -11.53 6.80
CA ALA A 69 -5.11 -11.87 6.46
C ALA A 69 -4.87 -11.85 4.95
N ALA A 70 -5.68 -12.57 4.18
CA ALA A 70 -5.54 -12.63 2.73
C ALA A 70 -5.64 -11.24 2.09
N THR A 71 -6.60 -10.42 2.53
CA THR A 71 -6.76 -9.05 2.03
C THR A 71 -5.57 -8.16 2.42
N ALA A 72 -5.05 -8.31 3.64
CA ALA A 72 -3.86 -7.57 4.07
C ALA A 72 -2.64 -7.92 3.23
N ILE A 73 -2.43 -9.20 2.89
CA ILE A 73 -1.32 -9.64 2.03
C ILE A 73 -1.47 -9.09 0.61
N VAL A 74 -2.67 -9.04 0.03
CA VAL A 74 -2.92 -8.41 -1.27
C VAL A 74 -2.53 -6.93 -1.24
N LEU A 75 -2.95 -6.20 -0.21
CA LEU A 75 -2.66 -4.77 -0.06
C LEU A 75 -1.17 -4.48 0.20
N LEU A 76 -0.48 -5.30 1.01
CA LEU A 76 0.97 -5.20 1.24
C LEU A 76 1.75 -5.50 -0.04
N SER A 77 1.35 -6.55 -0.76
CA SER A 77 1.92 -6.89 -2.07
C SER A 77 1.79 -5.73 -3.06
N CYS A 78 0.61 -5.13 -3.17
CA CYS A 78 0.39 -3.93 -3.97
C CYS A 78 1.30 -2.77 -3.51
N SER A 79 1.39 -2.54 -2.19
CA SER A 79 2.24 -1.48 -1.64
C SER A 79 3.72 -1.66 -1.99
N LEU A 80 4.25 -2.89 -1.91
CA LEU A 80 5.63 -3.23 -2.29
C LEU A 80 5.89 -3.03 -3.78
N VAL A 81 4.92 -3.41 -4.64
CA VAL A 81 5.01 -3.15 -6.09
C VAL A 81 5.11 -1.65 -6.37
N LEU A 82 4.29 -0.83 -5.72
CA LEU A 82 4.35 0.63 -5.87
C LEU A 82 5.67 1.23 -5.33
N ALA A 83 6.29 0.59 -4.35
CA ALA A 83 7.57 1.05 -3.79
C ALA A 83 8.74 0.97 -4.79
N THR A 84 8.60 0.16 -5.86
CA THR A 84 9.60 0.08 -6.94
C THR A 84 9.70 1.35 -7.78
N ARG A 85 8.64 2.19 -7.78
CA ARG A 85 8.53 3.41 -8.59
C ARG A 85 8.78 3.19 -10.08
N ALA A 86 8.33 2.05 -10.61
CA ALA A 86 8.46 1.77 -12.03
C ALA A 86 7.78 2.89 -12.86
N PRO A 87 8.41 3.43 -13.94
CA PRO A 87 7.85 4.52 -14.72
C PRO A 87 6.46 4.20 -15.33
N LEU A 88 6.21 2.93 -15.63
CA LEU A 88 4.90 2.47 -16.10
C LEU A 88 3.82 2.63 -15.03
N LEU A 89 4.13 2.27 -13.78
CA LEU A 89 3.20 2.42 -12.66
C LEU A 89 2.97 3.89 -12.34
N GLU A 90 4.01 4.72 -12.38
CA GLU A 90 3.86 6.17 -12.19
C GLU A 90 2.84 6.76 -13.16
N ARG A 91 2.95 6.42 -14.46
CA ARG A 91 1.98 6.83 -15.47
C ARG A 91 0.59 6.29 -15.14
N PHE A 92 0.49 4.99 -14.82
CA PHE A 92 -0.78 4.34 -14.51
C PHE A 92 -1.53 4.97 -13.32
N PHE A 93 -0.81 5.41 -12.28
CA PHE A 93 -1.39 6.05 -11.10
C PHE A 93 -1.61 7.57 -11.25
N GLY A 94 -1.29 8.14 -12.42
CA GLY A 94 -1.44 9.58 -12.68
C GLY A 94 -0.38 10.45 -12.01
N GLY A 95 0.80 9.91 -11.72
CA GLY A 95 1.96 10.62 -11.17
C GLY A 95 2.48 10.04 -9.85
N LEU A 96 3.71 10.42 -9.48
CA LEU A 96 4.37 9.91 -8.28
C LEU A 96 3.62 10.24 -6.99
N ASP A 97 3.08 11.45 -6.85
CA ASP A 97 2.41 11.88 -5.62
C ASP A 97 1.19 11.00 -5.30
N ARG A 98 0.38 10.68 -6.30
CA ARG A 98 -0.78 9.80 -6.15
C ARG A 98 -0.37 8.36 -5.92
N MET A 99 0.68 7.89 -6.60
CA MET A 99 1.25 6.57 -6.36
C MET A 99 1.73 6.41 -4.91
N TYR A 100 2.40 7.42 -4.34
CA TYR A 100 2.82 7.42 -2.94
C TYR A 100 1.65 7.48 -1.96
N LEU A 101 0.57 8.17 -2.33
CA LEU A 101 -0.66 8.18 -1.54
C LEU A 101 -1.26 6.77 -1.45
N TRP A 102 -1.37 6.07 -2.58
CA TRP A 102 -1.89 4.70 -2.63
C TRP A 102 -0.96 3.69 -1.93
N HIS A 103 0.35 3.79 -2.13
CA HIS A 103 1.34 2.99 -1.40
C HIS A 103 1.15 3.09 0.12
N ARG A 104 0.98 4.32 0.62
CA ARG A 104 0.79 4.57 2.04
C ARG A 104 -0.53 4.01 2.54
N TRP A 105 -1.63 4.34 1.88
CA TRP A 105 -2.96 3.95 2.36
C TRP A 105 -3.19 2.44 2.25
N SER A 106 -2.64 1.77 1.22
CA SER A 106 -2.69 0.30 1.15
C SER A 106 -1.88 -0.35 2.27
N ALA A 107 -0.68 0.16 2.59
CA ALA A 107 0.12 -0.35 3.70
C ALA A 107 -0.57 -0.13 5.06
N VAL A 108 -1.12 1.07 5.30
CA VAL A 108 -1.86 1.38 6.53
C VAL A 108 -3.08 0.46 6.66
N ALA A 109 -3.90 0.35 5.61
CA ALA A 109 -5.10 -0.48 5.62
C ALA A 109 -4.76 -1.95 5.87
N ALA A 110 -3.70 -2.47 5.25
CA ALA A 110 -3.24 -3.83 5.47
C ALA A 110 -2.86 -4.10 6.92
N VAL A 111 -2.03 -3.24 7.53
CA VAL A 111 -1.64 -3.40 8.94
C VAL A 111 -2.85 -3.28 9.86
N VAL A 112 -3.80 -2.38 9.57
CA VAL A 112 -5.05 -2.27 10.31
C VAL A 112 -5.89 -3.54 10.21
N LEU A 113 -5.91 -4.23 9.07
CA LEU A 113 -6.59 -5.53 8.90
C LEU A 113 -5.88 -6.69 9.63
N LEU A 114 -4.55 -6.63 9.77
CA LEU A 114 -3.80 -7.67 10.50
C LEU A 114 -4.08 -7.67 12.00
N LEU A 115 -4.47 -6.53 12.58
CA LEU A 115 -4.83 -6.43 14.00
C LEU A 115 -6.08 -7.28 14.37
N PRO A 116 -7.23 -7.14 13.72
CA PRO A 116 -8.36 -8.03 13.97
C PRO A 116 -8.13 -9.44 13.46
N HIS A 117 -7.31 -9.67 12.42
CA HIS A 117 -6.94 -11.02 11.99
C HIS A 117 -6.38 -11.86 13.16
N SER A 118 -5.40 -11.33 13.91
CA SER A 118 -4.77 -12.08 15.01
C SER A 118 -5.74 -12.44 16.15
N VAL A 119 -6.75 -11.60 16.38
CA VAL A 119 -7.80 -11.84 17.38
C VAL A 119 -8.86 -12.82 16.87
N LEU A 120 -9.25 -12.71 15.59
CA LEU A 120 -10.32 -13.53 15.02
C LEU A 120 -9.85 -14.96 14.72
N VAL A 121 -8.63 -15.14 14.22
CA VAL A 121 -8.08 -16.46 13.89
C VAL A 121 -7.86 -17.33 15.14
N THR A 122 -7.62 -16.71 16.30
CA THR A 122 -7.42 -17.41 17.58
C THR A 122 -8.70 -17.58 18.40
N SER A 123 -9.86 -17.26 17.81
CA SER A 123 -11.15 -17.26 18.53
C SER A 123 -11.70 -18.65 18.89
N ALA A 124 -11.15 -19.72 18.30
CA ALA A 124 -11.49 -21.10 18.63
C ALA A 124 -10.21 -21.96 18.69
N PRO A 125 -10.20 -23.06 19.46
CA PRO A 125 -9.07 -23.99 19.47
C PRO A 125 -8.88 -24.64 18.11
N ASP A 126 -7.67 -24.59 17.59
CA ASP A 126 -7.27 -25.30 16.38
C ASP A 126 -6.34 -26.47 16.75
N PRO A 127 -6.72 -27.73 16.48
CA PRO A 127 -5.91 -28.90 16.81
C PRO A 127 -4.65 -29.04 15.94
N ASN A 128 -4.56 -28.33 14.81
CA ASN A 128 -3.45 -28.42 13.86
C ASN A 128 -2.48 -27.23 13.95
N LEU A 129 -2.58 -26.43 15.01
CA LEU A 129 -1.74 -25.24 15.19
C LEU A 129 -0.24 -25.56 15.10
N ASN A 130 0.41 -24.93 14.14
CA ASN A 130 1.85 -24.97 13.99
C ASN A 130 2.50 -23.89 14.87
N GLU A 131 3.24 -24.30 15.91
CA GLU A 131 3.91 -23.38 16.84
C GLU A 131 4.88 -22.43 16.13
N LEU A 132 5.69 -22.95 15.20
CA LEU A 132 6.64 -22.13 14.42
C LEU A 132 5.89 -21.11 13.55
N GLY A 133 4.81 -21.57 12.91
CA GLY A 133 3.90 -20.70 12.18
C GLY A 133 3.41 -19.55 13.06
N SER A 134 2.80 -19.86 14.21
CA SER A 134 2.28 -18.86 15.15
C SER A 134 3.32 -17.82 15.60
N VAL A 135 4.54 -18.27 15.94
CA VAL A 135 5.64 -17.37 16.32
C VAL A 135 6.02 -16.43 15.16
N LEU A 136 6.14 -16.95 13.94
CA LEU A 136 6.45 -16.13 12.76
C LEU A 136 5.35 -15.09 12.49
N GLY A 137 4.08 -15.45 12.68
CA GLY A 137 2.94 -14.53 12.57
C GLY A 137 3.02 -13.37 13.56
N GLN A 138 3.34 -13.66 14.82
CA GLN A 138 3.53 -12.63 15.85
C GLN A 138 4.72 -11.71 15.54
N VAL A 139 5.86 -12.28 15.13
CA VAL A 139 7.05 -11.51 14.73
C VAL A 139 6.75 -10.61 13.54
N ALA A 140 6.04 -11.12 12.53
CA ALA A 140 5.62 -10.34 11.36
C ALA A 140 4.69 -9.19 11.76
N LEU A 141 3.66 -9.46 12.57
CA LEU A 141 2.69 -8.45 13.01
C LEU A 141 3.38 -7.33 13.80
N ILE A 142 4.15 -7.68 14.83
CA ILE A 142 4.85 -6.70 15.68
C ILE A 142 5.82 -5.87 14.82
N GLY A 143 6.59 -6.53 13.95
CA GLY A 143 7.52 -5.86 13.05
C GLY A 143 6.82 -4.86 12.10
N LEU A 144 5.72 -5.27 11.48
CA LEU A 144 4.95 -4.41 10.58
C LEU A 144 4.30 -3.22 11.31
N VAL A 145 3.77 -3.42 12.52
CA VAL A 145 3.22 -2.34 13.35
C VAL A 145 4.31 -1.34 13.73
N LEU A 146 5.45 -1.82 14.23
CA LEU A 146 6.58 -0.95 14.59
C LEU A 146 7.11 -0.17 13.37
N LEU A 147 7.24 -0.84 12.22
CA LEU A 147 7.66 -0.19 10.98
C LEU A 147 6.63 0.80 10.46
N LEU A 148 5.33 0.54 10.62
CA LEU A 148 4.28 1.49 10.25
C LEU A 148 4.39 2.77 11.10
N LEU A 149 4.53 2.62 12.42
CA LEU A 149 4.71 3.74 13.33
C LEU A 149 5.99 4.52 12.97
N TRP A 150 7.07 3.81 12.69
CA TRP A 150 8.34 4.38 12.23
C TRP A 150 8.22 5.12 10.89
N ALA A 151 7.47 4.57 9.93
CA ALA A 151 7.21 5.17 8.63
C ALA A 151 6.36 6.45 8.74
N LEU A 152 5.45 6.51 9.72
CA LEU A 152 4.63 7.69 10.00
C LEU A 152 5.36 8.76 10.83
N ALA A 153 6.43 8.40 11.55
CA ALA A 153 7.14 9.28 12.48
C ALA A 153 7.55 10.64 11.89
N PRO A 154 8.11 10.76 10.65
CA PRO A 154 8.46 12.06 10.07
C PRO A 154 7.26 12.99 9.88
N ARG A 155 6.06 12.45 9.65
CA ARG A 155 4.83 13.26 9.49
C ARG A 155 4.23 13.67 10.82
N LEU A 156 4.47 12.91 11.88
CA LEU A 156 4.17 13.29 13.25
C LEU A 156 5.19 14.29 13.81
N SER A 157 5.99 14.95 12.96
CA SER A 157 6.97 15.98 13.34
C SER A 157 6.41 17.11 14.22
N ARG A 158 5.10 17.36 14.20
CA ARG A 158 4.44 18.27 15.15
C ARG A 158 4.52 17.78 16.61
N ILE A 159 4.44 16.47 16.82
CA ILE A 159 4.57 15.81 18.13
C ILE A 159 6.04 15.66 18.50
N THR A 160 6.90 15.25 17.55
CA THR A 160 8.34 15.07 17.83
C THR A 160 9.07 16.39 18.11
N ARG A 161 8.54 17.53 17.64
CA ARG A 161 9.01 18.87 18.05
C ARG A 161 8.80 19.19 19.54
N ARG A 162 7.99 18.42 20.26
CA ARG A 162 7.79 18.57 21.71
C ARG A 162 8.73 17.67 22.54
N LEU A 163 9.53 16.82 21.89
CA LEU A 163 10.48 15.94 22.57
C LEU A 163 11.79 16.68 22.86
N PRO A 164 12.51 16.29 23.93
CA PRO A 164 13.80 16.90 24.24
C PRO A 164 14.83 16.62 23.14
N THR A 165 15.77 17.56 22.96
CA THR A 165 16.70 17.63 21.80
C THR A 165 17.61 16.41 21.67
N ASN A 166 17.96 15.78 22.80
CA ASN A 166 18.71 14.52 22.86
C ASN A 166 17.96 13.35 22.21
N VAL A 167 16.63 13.34 22.30
CA VAL A 167 15.78 12.33 21.67
C VAL A 167 15.59 12.67 20.19
N GLN A 168 15.37 13.95 19.86
CA GLN A 168 15.14 14.41 18.48
C GLN A 168 16.30 14.05 17.52
N SER A 169 17.54 14.05 18.00
CA SER A 169 18.71 13.69 17.19
C SER A 169 18.74 12.21 16.76
N TRP A 170 18.13 11.32 17.54
CA TRP A 170 17.99 9.90 17.19
C TRP A 170 16.96 9.65 16.10
N PHE A 171 15.90 10.45 16.05
CA PHE A 171 14.75 10.24 15.14
C PHE A 171 14.99 10.71 13.70
N MET A 172 16.14 11.31 13.37
CA MET A 172 16.22 12.18 12.19
C MET A 172 17.40 12.06 11.20
N PRO A 173 18.21 10.98 11.12
CA PRO A 173 18.98 10.71 9.90
C PRO A 173 18.06 10.06 8.85
N TYR A 174 17.79 10.75 7.74
CA TYR A 174 16.99 10.22 6.61
C TYR A 174 17.46 8.81 6.18
N GLN A 175 18.78 8.58 6.21
CA GLN A 175 19.39 7.28 5.94
C GLN A 175 18.84 6.15 6.82
N ARG A 176 18.73 6.38 8.14
CA ARG A 176 18.24 5.37 9.09
C ARG A 176 16.76 5.10 8.89
N TRP A 177 15.98 6.17 8.68
CA TRP A 177 14.56 6.05 8.38
C TRP A 177 14.35 5.17 7.14
N PHE A 178 15.05 5.49 6.05
CA PHE A 178 14.95 4.77 4.79
C PHE A 178 15.41 3.30 4.93
N THR A 179 16.55 3.05 5.58
CA THR A 179 17.07 1.69 5.78
C THR A 179 16.11 0.82 6.59
N LEU A 180 15.58 1.33 7.70
CA LEU A 180 14.61 0.57 8.51
C LEU A 180 13.31 0.32 7.74
N HIS A 181 12.82 1.32 6.99
CA HIS A 181 11.62 1.13 6.19
C HIS A 181 11.78 0.05 5.10
N ARG A 182 12.99 -0.16 4.56
CA ARG A 182 13.26 -1.27 3.62
C ARG A 182 13.08 -2.66 4.23
N LEU A 183 13.15 -2.79 5.56
CA LEU A 183 12.90 -4.06 6.24
C LEU A 183 11.44 -4.50 6.15
N THR A 184 10.52 -3.65 5.70
CA THR A 184 9.10 -4.00 5.51
C THR A 184 8.96 -5.26 4.64
N GLY A 185 9.75 -5.39 3.58
CA GLY A 185 9.72 -6.56 2.71
C GLY A 185 10.05 -7.87 3.45
N LEU A 186 10.97 -7.83 4.42
CA LEU A 186 11.32 -9.01 5.23
C LEU A 186 10.12 -9.47 6.07
N PHE A 187 9.43 -8.56 6.75
CA PHE A 187 8.27 -8.93 7.57
C PHE A 187 7.07 -9.38 6.73
N VAL A 188 6.89 -8.83 5.53
CA VAL A 188 5.87 -9.35 4.58
C VAL A 188 6.20 -10.78 4.17
N VAL A 189 7.46 -11.08 3.85
CA VAL A 189 7.90 -12.46 3.57
C VAL A 189 7.69 -13.37 4.77
N THR A 190 8.04 -12.92 5.99
CA THR A 190 7.75 -13.67 7.22
C THR A 190 6.26 -13.95 7.38
N GLY A 191 5.38 -12.99 7.09
CA GLY A 191 3.93 -13.18 7.11
C GLY A 191 3.43 -14.19 6.08
N LEU A 192 4.01 -14.20 4.87
CA LEU A 192 3.71 -15.21 3.85
C LEU A 192 4.14 -16.62 4.30
N VAL A 193 5.34 -16.75 4.88
CA VAL A 193 5.85 -18.02 5.42
C VAL A 193 4.99 -18.49 6.59
N HIS A 194 4.54 -17.58 7.45
CA HIS A 194 3.58 -17.87 8.51
C HIS A 194 2.30 -18.47 7.94
N GLY A 195 1.65 -17.82 6.97
CA GLY A 195 0.43 -18.34 6.34
C GLY A 195 0.64 -19.75 5.78
N ALA A 196 1.71 -19.95 5.01
CA ALA A 196 2.03 -21.26 4.43
C ALA A 196 2.36 -22.38 5.45
N LEU A 197 2.61 -22.05 6.71
CA LEU A 197 2.90 -23.02 7.78
C LEU A 197 1.68 -23.30 8.66
N VAL A 198 0.68 -22.42 8.66
CA VAL A 198 -0.53 -22.51 9.48
C VAL A 198 -1.75 -22.93 8.65
N ASP A 199 -1.73 -22.72 7.32
CA ASP A 199 -2.65 -23.32 6.35
C ASP A 199 -2.39 -24.83 6.16
#